data_AF-A0A0B1SDZ4-F1
#
_entry.id   AF-A0A0B1SDZ4-F1
#
_cell.length_a   1.000
_cell.length_b   1.000
_cell.length_c   1.000
_cell.angle_alpha   90.00
_cell.angle_beta   90.00
_cell.angle_gamma   90.00
#
_symmetry.space_group_name_H-M   'P 1'
#
loop_
_entity.id
_entity.type
_entity.pdbx_description
1 polymer ?
#
loop_
_entity_poly.entity_id
_entity_poly.type
_entity_poly.pdbx_seq_one_letter_code
_entity_poly.pdbx_strand_id
1 'polypeptide(L)'
;MELASFHSVSKGYMGECGMRGGYVEFFNLDPEVFVLFKKMISAKLCSTVLGQVVMDCVVNPPKPGDPSYDLWLKEKTAVLDSLKQRATLVKQAYSSIEGILCNEVQGAMYAFPQIQLPPRAIEKAR
;
A
#
# COMPACT_ATOMS: atom_id res chain seq x y z
N MET A 1 4.26 20.88 -14.30
CA MET A 1 3.67 19.59 -13.88
C MET A 1 3.43 19.68 -12.40
N GLU A 2 2.19 19.48 -11.97
CA GLU A 2 1.78 19.46 -10.56
C GLU A 2 1.72 18.00 -10.10
N LEU A 3 2.15 17.70 -8.88
CA LEU A 3 2.20 16.35 -8.33
C LEU A 3 1.73 16.32 -6.87
N ALA A 4 0.99 15.27 -6.52
CA ALA A 4 0.62 14.94 -5.15
C ALA A 4 1.02 13.48 -4.86
N SER A 5 1.99 13.30 -3.96
CA SER A 5 2.52 12.00 -3.56
C SER A 5 1.91 11.57 -2.23
N PHE A 6 1.27 10.41 -2.19
CA PHE A 6 0.58 9.91 -1.00
C PHE A 6 1.34 8.78 -0.33
N HIS A 7 1.40 8.81 0.99
CA HIS A 7 1.91 7.68 1.78
C HIS A 7 0.98 7.41 2.97
N SER A 8 0.80 6.13 3.30
CA SER A 8 -0.08 5.71 4.39
C SER A 8 0.61 4.66 5.24
N VAL A 9 0.37 4.73 6.55
CA VAL A 9 0.83 3.72 7.52
C VAL A 9 0.10 2.38 7.35
N SER A 10 -1.01 2.36 6.61
CA SER A 10 -1.95 1.22 6.59
C SER A 10 -1.48 0.00 5.81
N LYS A 11 -0.36 0.08 5.07
CA LYS A 11 0.07 -0.93 4.09
C LYS A 11 1.56 -1.22 4.21
N GLY A 12 2.03 -2.20 3.46
CA GLY A 12 3.42 -2.68 3.52
C GLY A 12 3.68 -3.51 4.77
N TYR A 13 4.96 -3.68 5.11
CA TYR A 13 5.37 -4.48 6.27
C TYR A 13 5.03 -3.84 7.62
N MET A 14 4.76 -2.53 7.66
CA MET A 14 4.33 -1.81 8.86
C MET A 14 2.84 -2.06 9.16
N GLY A 15 1.95 -1.93 8.16
CA GLY A 15 0.60 -2.49 8.23
C GLY A 15 -0.36 -1.91 9.29
N GLU A 16 -0.14 -0.69 9.79
CA GLU A 16 -0.86 -0.09 10.93
C GLU A 16 -2.22 0.52 10.58
N CYS A 17 -3.09 -0.23 9.91
CA CYS A 17 -4.33 0.30 9.30
C CYS A 17 -5.33 0.92 10.30
N GLY A 18 -5.36 0.43 11.54
CA GLY A 18 -6.21 0.95 12.61
C GLY A 18 -5.79 2.35 13.08
N MET A 19 -4.53 2.74 12.85
CA MET A 19 -3.98 4.02 13.29
C MET A 19 -4.36 5.18 12.38
N ARG A 20 -4.83 4.87 11.15
CA ARG A 20 -5.36 5.84 10.17
C ARG A 20 -4.41 7.01 9.89
N GLY A 21 -3.11 6.74 9.87
CA GLY A 21 -2.06 7.70 9.54
C GLY A 21 -1.76 7.80 8.03
N GLY A 22 -1.43 9.01 7.58
CA GLY A 22 -1.12 9.30 6.18
C GLY A 22 -0.53 10.70 6.00
N TYR A 23 0.21 10.90 4.91
CA TYR A 23 0.57 12.24 4.44
C TYR A 23 0.40 12.36 2.92
N VAL A 24 0.34 13.61 2.47
CA VAL A 24 0.50 13.98 1.07
C VAL A 24 1.59 15.03 0.95
N GLU A 25 2.52 14.82 0.02
CA GLU A 25 3.52 15.81 -0.39
C GLU A 25 3.06 16.43 -1.72
N PHE A 26 2.97 17.77 -1.76
CA PHE A 26 2.65 18.50 -2.97
C PHE A 26 3.92 19.07 -3.60
N PHE A 27 4.09 18.87 -4.90
CA PHE A 27 5.20 19.43 -5.68
C PHE A 27 4.64 20.24 -6.84
N ASN A 28 5.06 21.51 -6.91
CA ASN A 28 4.65 22.48 -7.93
C ASN A 28 3.13 22.67 -8.08
N LEU A 29 2.34 22.45 -7.01
CA LEU A 29 0.90 22.71 -7.03
C LEU A 29 0.64 24.22 -7.18
N ASP A 30 -0.35 24.58 -7.99
CA ASP A 30 -0.81 25.96 -8.12
C ASP A 30 -1.07 26.58 -6.72
N PRO A 31 -0.46 27.75 -6.41
CA PRO A 31 -0.66 28.42 -5.13
C PRO A 31 -2.13 28.68 -4.77
N GLU A 32 -2.97 29.00 -5.75
CA GLU A 32 -4.41 29.24 -5.53
C GLU A 32 -5.13 27.94 -5.15
N VAL A 33 -4.77 26.81 -5.79
CA VAL A 33 -5.28 25.48 -5.44
C VAL A 33 -4.82 25.09 -4.04
N PHE A 34 -3.57 25.38 -3.67
CA PHE A 34 -3.07 25.11 -2.32
C PHE A 34 -3.80 25.93 -1.24
N VAL A 35 -4.22 27.17 -1.55
CA VAL A 35 -5.08 27.96 -0.67
C VAL A 35 -6.44 27.29 -0.47
N LEU A 36 -7.06 26.81 -1.54
CA LEU A 36 -8.34 26.08 -1.46
C LEU A 36 -8.20 24.77 -0.68
N PHE A 37 -7.10 24.03 -0.86
CA PHE A 37 -6.79 22.84 -0.08
C PHE A 37 -6.69 23.18 1.42
N LYS A 38 -5.90 24.20 1.79
CA LYS A 38 -5.79 24.67 3.19
C LYS A 38 -7.13 25.07 3.78
N LYS A 39 -7.96 25.76 3.02
CA LYS A 39 -9.32 26.14 3.43
C LYS A 39 -10.21 24.91 3.70
N MET A 40 -10.09 23.87 2.87
CA MET A 40 -10.84 22.62 3.06
C MET A 40 -10.38 21.86 4.31
N ILE A 41 -9.07 21.74 4.54
CA ILE A 41 -8.55 20.95 5.66
C ILE A 41 -8.70 21.67 7.00
N SER A 42 -8.66 23.00 7.06
CA SER A 42 -8.80 23.75 8.31
C SER A 42 -10.20 23.58 8.95
N ALA A 43 -11.22 23.26 8.14
CA ALA A 43 -12.55 22.92 8.63
C ALA A 43 -12.63 21.53 9.30
N LYS A 44 -11.58 20.70 9.23
CA LYS A 44 -11.55 19.31 9.72
C LYS A 44 -10.69 19.10 10.97
N LEU A 45 -10.43 20.15 11.76
CA LEU A 45 -9.47 20.14 12.89
C LEU A 45 -8.08 19.63 12.43
N CYS A 46 -7.68 18.43 12.86
CA CYS A 46 -6.43 17.78 12.46
C CYS A 46 -6.58 16.26 12.49
N SER A 47 -5.63 15.56 11.87
CA SER A 47 -5.50 14.10 11.97
C SER A 47 -5.19 13.68 13.41
N THR A 48 -5.56 12.46 13.79
CA THR A 48 -5.29 11.96 15.15
C THR A 48 -3.80 12.00 15.48
N VAL A 49 -3.47 12.43 16.71
CA VAL A 49 -2.07 12.48 17.16
C VAL A 49 -1.41 11.11 17.06
N LEU A 50 -2.13 10.04 17.42
CA LEU A 50 -1.63 8.67 17.29
C LEU A 50 -1.32 8.30 15.82
N GLY A 51 -2.17 8.68 14.87
CA GLY A 51 -1.89 8.45 13.44
C GLY A 51 -0.67 9.23 12.94
N GLN A 52 -0.46 10.45 13.47
CA GLN A 52 0.73 11.25 13.17
C GLN A 52 2.00 10.66 13.77
N VAL A 53 1.96 10.20 15.03
CA VAL A 53 3.09 9.54 15.72
C VAL A 53 3.51 8.26 14.99
N VAL A 54 2.54 7.43 14.59
CA VAL A 54 2.85 6.21 13.83
C VAL A 54 3.44 6.57 12.46
N MET A 55 2.98 7.64 11.82
CA MET A 55 3.58 8.08 10.57
C MET A 55 5.04 8.51 10.77
N ASP A 56 5.36 9.22 11.85
CA ASP A 56 6.73 9.59 12.20
C ASP A 56 7.64 8.35 12.35
N CYS A 57 7.16 7.32 13.06
CA CYS A 57 7.87 6.03 13.16
C CYS A 57 8.04 5.34 11.81
N VAL A 58 7.05 5.45 10.90
CA VAL A 58 7.10 4.84 9.56
C VAL A 58 8.16 5.50 8.67
N VAL A 59 8.26 6.83 8.71
CA VAL A 59 9.21 7.57 7.87
C VAL A 59 10.61 7.67 8.49
N ASN A 60 10.77 7.35 9.77
CA ASN A 60 12.04 7.37 10.48
C ASN A 60 12.31 6.04 11.22
N PRO A 61 12.52 4.93 10.49
CA PRO A 61 12.82 3.64 11.10
C PRO A 61 14.20 3.64 11.79
N PRO A 62 14.51 2.61 12.62
CA PRO A 62 15.84 2.42 13.19
C PRO A 62 16.95 2.46 12.12
N LYS A 63 18.09 3.05 12.48
CA LYS A 63 19.25 3.26 11.61
C LYS A 63 20.42 2.38 12.06
N PRO A 64 21.38 2.06 11.16
CA PRO A 64 22.58 1.32 11.55
C PRO A 64 23.27 1.96 12.77
N GLY A 65 23.48 1.17 13.82
CA GLY A 65 24.03 1.63 15.10
C GLY A 65 22.98 1.85 16.21
N ASP A 66 21.69 1.95 15.87
CA ASP A 66 20.63 2.00 16.86
C ASP A 66 20.45 0.63 17.55
N PRO A 67 20.09 0.59 18.85
CA PRO A 67 19.99 -0.66 19.60
C PRO A 67 19.04 -1.71 18.99
N SER A 68 18.00 -1.28 18.28
CA SER A 68 16.97 -2.15 17.68
C SER A 68 17.14 -2.38 16.18
N TYR A 69 18.18 -1.84 15.54
CA TYR A 69 18.34 -1.89 14.07
C TYR A 69 18.37 -3.31 13.52
N ASP A 70 19.23 -4.17 14.07
CA ASP A 70 19.40 -5.53 13.58
C ASP A 70 18.12 -6.36 13.75
N LEU A 71 17.39 -6.14 14.84
CA LEU A 71 16.11 -6.79 15.08
C LEU A 71 15.05 -6.31 14.08
N TRP A 72 14.91 -4.99 13.92
CA TRP A 72 13.97 -4.39 12.97
C TRP A 72 14.24 -4.86 11.53
N LEU A 73 15.50 -4.89 11.10
CA LEU A 73 15.88 -5.33 9.76
C LEU A 73 15.52 -6.80 9.54
N LYS A 74 15.79 -7.65 10.53
CA LYS A 74 15.42 -9.08 10.51
C LYS A 74 13.90 -9.26 10.36
N GLU A 75 13.12 -8.57 11.18
CA GLU A 75 11.65 -8.67 11.19
C GLU A 75 11.04 -8.15 9.87
N LYS A 76 11.46 -6.95 9.44
CA LYS A 76 11.05 -6.37 8.15
C LYS A 76 11.33 -7.32 6.99
N THR A 77 12.54 -7.86 6.93
CA THR A 77 12.95 -8.75 5.83
C THR A 77 12.15 -10.04 5.86
N ALA A 78 11.96 -10.66 7.02
CA ALA A 78 11.15 -11.86 7.16
C ALA A 78 9.70 -11.67 6.68
N VAL A 79 9.08 -10.52 7.00
CA VAL A 79 7.72 -10.19 6.53
C VAL A 79 7.69 -10.05 5.01
N LEU A 80 8.63 -9.30 4.42
CA LEU A 80 8.68 -9.08 2.97
C LEU A 80 8.97 -10.37 2.19
N ASP A 81 9.86 -11.23 2.70
CA ASP A 81 10.16 -12.53 2.09
C ASP A 81 8.93 -13.45 2.14
N SER A 82 8.21 -13.48 3.27
CA SER A 82 6.95 -14.23 3.38
C SER A 82 5.89 -13.74 2.38
N LEU A 83 5.80 -12.42 2.18
CA LEU A 83 4.88 -11.84 1.19
C LEU A 83 5.27 -12.23 -0.23
N LYS A 84 6.56 -12.17 -0.56
CA LYS A 84 7.08 -12.60 -1.87
C LYS A 84 6.78 -14.08 -2.14
N GLN A 85 7.03 -14.95 -1.17
CA GLN A 85 6.72 -16.38 -1.29
C GLN A 85 5.22 -16.62 -1.53
N ARG A 86 4.35 -15.97 -0.75
CA ARG A 86 2.89 -16.08 -0.95
C ARG A 86 2.44 -15.55 -2.30
N ALA A 87 3.00 -14.43 -2.76
CA ALA A 87 2.74 -13.89 -4.09
C ALA A 87 3.09 -14.89 -5.21
N THR A 88 4.25 -15.55 -5.11
CA THR A 88 4.64 -16.61 -6.05
C THR A 88 3.68 -17.80 -6.02
N LEU A 89 3.31 -18.27 -4.83
CA LEU A 89 2.38 -19.39 -4.66
C LEU A 89 1.00 -19.09 -5.25
N VAL A 90 0.45 -17.90 -4.99
CA VAL A 90 -0.85 -17.48 -5.53
C VAL A 90 -0.81 -17.43 -7.05
N LYS A 91 0.24 -16.85 -7.64
CA LYS A 91 0.40 -16.83 -9.10
C LYS A 91 0.44 -18.24 -9.68
N GLN A 92 1.23 -19.13 -9.09
CA GLN A 92 1.35 -20.53 -9.54
C GLN A 92 0.02 -21.28 -9.44
N ALA A 93 -0.69 -21.11 -8.33
CA ALA A 93 -1.99 -21.72 -8.12
C ALA A 93 -3.00 -21.26 -9.18
N TYR A 94 -3.12 -19.95 -9.44
CA TYR A 94 -4.01 -19.46 -10.49
C TYR A 94 -3.60 -19.94 -11.88
N SER A 95 -2.31 -19.92 -12.22
CA SER A 95 -1.82 -20.39 -13.52
C SER A 95 -2.01 -21.89 -13.76
N SER A 96 -2.26 -22.70 -12.72
CA SER A 96 -2.56 -24.12 -12.87
C SER A 96 -4.02 -24.43 -13.23
N ILE A 97 -4.91 -23.43 -13.16
CA ILE A 97 -6.33 -23.59 -13.44
C ILE A 97 -6.59 -23.24 -14.91
N GLU A 98 -7.20 -24.17 -15.64
CA GLU A 98 -7.58 -23.95 -17.03
C GLU A 98 -8.52 -22.74 -17.17
N GLY A 99 -8.26 -21.89 -18.15
CA GLY A 99 -9.03 -20.66 -18.37
C GLY A 99 -8.73 -19.53 -17.39
N ILE A 100 -7.73 -19.66 -16.50
CA ILE A 100 -7.28 -18.56 -15.63
C ILE A 100 -5.85 -18.15 -16.01
N LEU A 101 -5.67 -16.86 -16.30
CA LEU A 101 -4.38 -16.25 -16.56
C LEU A 101 -4.02 -15.31 -15.42
N CYS A 102 -2.82 -15.43 -14.85
CA CYS A 102 -2.37 -14.57 -13.77
C CYS A 102 -0.96 -14.03 -14.04
N ASN A 103 -0.83 -12.71 -14.04
CA ASN A 103 0.45 -12.03 -14.11
C ASN A 103 1.24 -12.19 -12.80
N GLU A 104 2.54 -11.89 -12.86
CA GLU A 104 3.38 -11.85 -11.67
C GLU A 104 2.93 -10.75 -10.72
N VAL A 105 2.84 -11.08 -9.43
CA VAL A 105 2.54 -10.11 -8.37
C VAL A 105 3.85 -9.49 -7.92
N GLN A 106 4.18 -8.34 -8.51
CA GLN A 106 5.46 -7.65 -8.25
C GLN A 106 5.48 -6.83 -6.96
N GLY A 107 4.31 -6.52 -6.39
CA GLY A 107 4.20 -5.69 -5.19
C GLY A 107 2.76 -5.55 -4.73
N ALA A 108 2.54 -4.65 -3.77
CA ALA A 108 1.28 -4.53 -3.03
C ALA A 108 0.87 -5.87 -2.40
N MET A 109 -0.44 -6.18 -2.37
CA MET A 109 -0.99 -7.31 -1.62
C MET A 109 -2.00 -8.15 -2.41
N TYR A 110 -2.16 -7.88 -3.71
CA TYR A 110 -3.25 -8.47 -4.50
C TYR A 110 -2.73 -9.08 -5.80
N ALA A 111 -3.23 -10.26 -6.12
CA ALA A 111 -3.19 -10.80 -7.48
C ALA A 111 -4.47 -10.39 -8.23
N PHE A 112 -4.37 -10.24 -9.55
CA PHE A 112 -5.51 -9.89 -10.38
C PHE A 112 -5.61 -10.83 -11.58
N PRO A 113 -6.09 -12.07 -11.37
CA PRO A 113 -6.19 -13.05 -12.43
C PRO A 113 -7.32 -12.70 -13.41
N GLN A 114 -7.07 -12.90 -14.70
CA GLN A 114 -8.07 -12.86 -15.75
C GLN A 114 -8.73 -14.23 -15.88
N ILE A 115 -10.06 -14.26 -15.82
CA ILE A 115 -10.85 -15.46 -16.05
C ILE A 115 -11.39 -15.43 -17.49
N GLN A 116 -11.10 -16.47 -18.27
CA GLN A 116 -11.66 -16.68 -19.60
C GLN A 116 -13.00 -17.39 -19.47
N LEU A 117 -14.08 -16.62 -19.39
CA LEU A 117 -15.42 -17.15 -19.22
C LEU A 117 -15.91 -17.84 -20.51
N PRO A 118 -16.41 -19.09 -20.43
CA PRO A 118 -16.96 -19.77 -21.60
C PRO A 118 -18.28 -19.14 -22.06
N PRO A 119 -18.63 -19.20 -23.36
CA PRO A 119 -19.86 -18.60 -23.90
C PRO A 119 -21.13 -19.00 -23.14
N ARG A 120 -21.25 -20.28 -22.74
CA ARG A 120 -22.38 -20.78 -21.94
C ARG A 120 -22.54 -20.07 -20.59
N ALA A 121 -21.44 -19.71 -19.92
CA ALA A 121 -21.49 -18.99 -18.66
C ALA A 121 -21.92 -17.53 -18.87
N ILE A 122 -21.46 -16.92 -19.97
CA ILE A 122 -21.86 -15.56 -20.37
C ILE A 122 -23.35 -15.52 -20.73
N GLU A 123 -23.84 -16.47 -21.52
CA GLU A 123 -25.24 -16.58 -21.90
C GLU A 123 -26.15 -16.80 -20.70
N LYS A 124 -25.76 -17.63 -19.73
CA LYS A 124 -26.53 -17.86 -18.51
C LYS A 124 -26.58 -16.64 -17.57
N ALA A 125 -25.60 -15.75 -17.65
CA ALA A 125 -25.54 -14.53 -16.84
C ALA A 125 -26.30 -13.35 -17.47
N ARG A 126 -26.80 -13.49 -18.69
CA ARG A 126 -27.70 -12.54 -19.36
C ARG A 126 -29.14 -12.81 -18.98
#